data_AF-A0A8S8Z5L5-F1
#
_entry.id   AF-A0A8S8Z5L5-F1
#
_cell.length_a   1.000
_cell.length_b   1.000
_cell.length_c   1.000
_cell.angle_alpha   90.00
_cell.angle_beta   90.00
_cell.angle_gamma   90.00
#
_symmetry.space_group_name_H-M   'P 1'
#
loop_
_entity.id
_entity.type
_entity.pdbx_description
1 polymer ?
#
loop_
_entity_poly.entity_id
_entity_poly.type
_entity_poly.pdbx_seq_one_letter_code
_entity_poly.pdbx_strand_id
1 'polypeptide(L)' 'MRVKALAVILVVTLLMPTAVAHGANTFSFIMRNQSIQPDTAQVLQNDTLIFVNTADYDRNV' A
#
# COMPACT_ATOMS: atom_id res chain seq x y z
N MET A 1 -41.42 17.08 10.83
CA MET A 1 -40.64 15.86 11.10
C MET A 1 -39.65 15.50 9.99
N ARG A 2 -40.04 15.56 8.71
CA ARG A 2 -39.18 15.18 7.56
C ARG A 2 -37.83 15.91 7.49
N VAL A 3 -37.80 17.23 7.69
CA VAL A 3 -36.56 18.03 7.67
C VAL A 3 -35.60 17.65 8.79
N LYS A 4 -36.14 17.36 10.00
CA LYS A 4 -35.33 16.92 11.14
C LYS A 4 -34.69 15.56 10.88
N ALA A 5 -35.42 14.63 10.25
CA ALA A 5 -34.90 13.33 9.87
C ALA A 5 -33.76 13.45 8.83
N LEU A 6 -33.92 14.31 7.83
CA LEU A 6 -32.88 14.58 6.82
C LEU A 6 -31.62 15.18 7.44
N ALA A 7 -31.78 16.14 8.35
CA ALA A 7 -30.65 16.73 9.06
C ALA A 7 -29.89 15.70 9.90
N VAL A 8 -30.60 14.80 10.59
CA VAL A 8 -29.97 13.72 11.35
C VAL A 8 -29.20 12.77 10.45
N ILE A 9 -29.78 12.35 9.32
CA ILE A 9 -29.10 11.47 8.36
C ILE A 9 -27.83 12.13 7.83
N LEU A 10 -27.90 13.41 7.44
CA LEU A 10 -26.76 14.16 6.93
C LEU A 10 -25.63 14.26 7.97
N VAL A 11 -25.97 14.60 9.22
CA VAL A 11 -24.99 14.69 10.31
C VAL A 11 -24.35 13.33 10.57
N VAL A 12 -25.13 12.25 10.59
CA VAL A 12 -24.60 10.89 10.75
C VAL A 12 -23.66 10.53 9.61
N THR A 13 -23.99 10.85 8.36
CA THR A 13 -23.11 10.57 7.20
C THR A 13 -21.82 11.38 7.20
N LEU A 14 -21.85 12.63 7.67
CA LEU A 14 -20.67 13.49 7.78
C LEU A 14 -19.73 13.05 8.91
N LEU A 15 -20.29 12.43 9.94
CA LEU A 15 -19.54 11.88 11.08
C LEU A 15 -19.10 10.43 10.85
N MET A 16 -19.47 9.81 9.72
CA MET A 16 -18.93 8.49 9.38
C MET A 16 -17.42 8.62 9.19
N PRO A 17 -16.61 7.79 9.87
CA PRO A 17 -15.18 7.78 9.63
C PRO A 17 -14.96 7.46 8.15
N THR A 18 -14.26 8.34 7.45
CA THR A 18 -13.79 8.05 6.10
C THR A 18 -12.97 6.77 6.20
N ALA A 19 -13.36 5.74 5.46
CA ALA A 19 -12.63 4.48 5.44
C ALA A 19 -11.15 4.81 5.23
N VAL A 20 -10.35 4.56 6.26
CA VAL A 20 -8.91 4.65 6.17
C VAL A 20 -8.55 3.66 5.07
N ALA A 21 -8.00 4.15 3.95
CA ALA A 21 -7.42 3.25 2.96
C ALA A 21 -6.47 2.35 3.75
N HIS A 22 -6.81 1.06 3.87
CA HIS A 22 -6.06 0.13 4.69
C HIS A 22 -4.59 0.28 4.31
N GLY A 23 -3.74 0.51 5.32
CA GLY A 23 -2.36 0.93 5.13
C GLY A 23 -1.69 0.00 4.13
N ALA A 24 -1.23 0.58 3.02
CA ALA A 24 -0.66 -0.19 1.95
C ALA A 24 0.59 -0.95 2.44
N ASN A 25 0.73 -2.20 2.00
CA ASN A 25 1.86 -3.02 2.41
C ASN A 25 3.13 -2.56 1.69
N THR A 26 4.27 -2.79 2.35
CA THR A 26 5.59 -2.64 1.72
C THR A 26 6.23 -4.01 1.58
N PHE A 27 6.54 -4.39 0.35
CA PHE A 27 7.25 -5.63 0.03
C PHE A 27 8.66 -5.32 -0.48
N SER A 28 9.66 -6.05 0.01
CA SER A 28 11.05 -5.91 -0.43
C SER A 28 11.53 -7.15 -1.17
N PHE A 29 12.21 -6.92 -2.28
CA PHE A 29 12.78 -7.94 -3.14
C PHE A 29 14.30 -7.73 -3.21
N ILE A 30 15.05 -8.80 -2.96
CA ILE A 30 16.50 -8.81 -3.10
C ILE A 30 16.83 -9.33 -4.49
N MET A 31 17.54 -8.52 -5.28
CA MET A 31 18.06 -8.91 -6.58
C MET A 31 19.54 -9.26 -6.44
N ARG A 32 19.89 -10.55 -6.56
CA ARG A 32 21.27 -11.05 -6.43
C ARG A 32 21.47 -12.26 -7.34
N ASN A 33 22.66 -12.39 -7.93
CA ASN A 33 23.06 -13.55 -8.72
C ASN A 33 22.05 -13.91 -9.82
N GLN A 34 21.54 -12.89 -10.53
CA GLN A 34 20.54 -13.03 -11.60
C GLN A 34 19.18 -13.61 -11.12
N SER A 35 18.89 -13.54 -9.81
CA SER A 35 17.64 -13.96 -9.20
C SER A 35 17.01 -12.83 -8.39
N ILE A 36 15.69 -12.90 -8.21
CA ILE A 36 14.90 -12.03 -7.34
C ILE A 36 14.30 -12.92 -6.25
N GLN A 37 14.43 -12.50 -4.99
CA GLN A 37 13.89 -13.22 -3.83
C GLN A 37 13.03 -12.27 -2.97
N PRO A 38 11.77 -12.62 -2.67
CA PRO A 38 11.05 -13.80 -3.15
C PRO A 38 10.76 -13.72 -4.67
N ASP A 39 10.47 -14.85 -5.30
CA ASP A 39 10.13 -14.94 -6.73
C ASP A 39 8.71 -14.44 -7.04
N THR A 40 7.84 -14.42 -6.03
CA THR A 40 6.44 -13.99 -6.14
C THR A 40 6.01 -13.20 -4.91
N ALA A 41 5.07 -12.28 -5.11
CA ALA A 41 4.32 -11.63 -4.02
C ALA A 41 2.91 -11.30 -4.49
N GLN A 42 1.93 -11.41 -3.58
CA GLN A 42 0.58 -10.93 -3.81
C GLN A 42 0.49 -9.48 -3.35
N VAL A 43 0.18 -8.58 -4.28
CA VAL A 43 0.12 -7.13 -4.05
C VAL A 43 -1.31 -6.64 -4.20
N LEU A 44 -1.70 -5.70 -3.34
CA LEU A 44 -2.99 -5.02 -3.36
C LEU A 44 -2.83 -3.57 -3.84
N GLN A 45 -3.95 -2.89 -4.05
CA GLN A 45 -3.94 -1.49 -4.46
C GLN A 45 -3.23 -0.62 -3.41
N ASN A 46 -2.42 0.31 -3.91
CA ASN A 46 -1.57 1.23 -3.15
C ASN A 46 -0.33 0.61 -2.49
N ASP A 47 -0.08 -0.70 -2.61
CA ASP A 47 1.14 -1.34 -2.09
C ASP A 47 2.42 -0.74 -2.69
N THR A 48 3.48 -0.74 -1.89
CA THR A 48 4.82 -0.27 -2.28
C THR A 48 5.76 -1.46 -2.47
N LEU A 49 6.46 -1.50 -3.60
CA LEU A 49 7.45 -2.53 -3.90
C LEU A 49 8.86 -1.91 -3.92
N ILE A 50 9.78 -2.51 -3.17
CA ILE A 50 11.17 -2.08 -3.07
C ILE A 50 12.06 -3.17 -3.68
N PHE A 51 12.87 -2.81 -4.69
CA PHE A 51 13.83 -3.73 -5.31
C PHE A 51 15.25 -3.31 -4.94
N VAL A 52 15.93 -4.15 -4.18
CA VAL A 52 17.30 -3.90 -3.71
C VAL A 52 18.27 -4.71 -4.55
N ASN A 53 19.04 -4.02 -5.40
CA ASN A 53 20.14 -4.63 -6.12
C ASN A 53 21.32 -4.85 -5.17
N THR A 54 21.68 -6.11 -4.95
CA THR A 54 22.84 -6.49 -4.12
C THR A 54 23.94 -7.12 -4.98
N ALA A 55 24.05 -6.71 -6.24
CA ALA A 55 25.21 -7.05 -7.05
C ALA A 55 26.46 -6.51 -6.35
N ASP A 56 27.42 -7.40 -6.12
CA ASP A 56 28.79 -6.99 -5.84
C ASP A 56 29.29 -6.34 -7.13
N TYR A 57 29.15 -5.01 -7.21
CA TYR A 57 29.71 -4.26 -8.32
C TYR A 57 31.23 -4.44 -8.22
N ASP A 58 31.80 -5.25 -9.11
CA ASP A 58 33.24 -5.33 -9.29
C ASP A 58 33.68 -3.92 -9.72
N ARG A 59 34.15 -3.13 -8.75
CA ARG A 59 34.69 -1.79 -8.93
C ARG A 59 36.11 -1.92 -9.48
N ASN A 60 36.29 -2.59 -10.62
CA ASN A 60 37.51 -2.46 -11.38
C ASN A 60 37.47 -1.09 -12.07
N VAL A 61 38.04 -0.11 -11.37
CA VAL A 61 38.43 1.20 -11.92
C VAL A 61 39.81 1.12 -12.56
#